data_AF-A0A0D1KRI7-F1
#
_entry.id   AF-A0A0D1KRI7-F1
#
_cell.length_a   1.000
_cell.length_b   1.000
_cell.length_c   1.000
_cell.angle_alpha   90.00
_cell.angle_beta   90.00
_cell.angle_gamma   90.00
#
_symmetry.space_group_name_H-M   'P 1'
#
loop_
_entity.id
_entity.type
_entity.pdbx_description
1 polymer ?
#
loop_
_entity_poly.entity_id
_entity_poly.type
_entity_poly.pdbx_seq_one_letter_code
_entity_poly.pdbx_strand_id
1 'polypeptide(L)' 'MGTRVSYPVEVKQKAVEMRLAGVPMKEIMQELNIKNNTQIKTWVRWYKAGDTHRFEHSLLVSNTLMEKVRSILPN' A
#
# COMPACT_ATOMS: atom_id res chain seq x y z
N MET A 1 -8.33 19.03 12.10
CA MET A 1 -7.55 17.77 12.25
C MET A 1 -7.69 16.99 10.95
N GLY A 2 -6.62 16.78 10.19
CA GLY A 2 -6.69 16.00 8.94
C GLY A 2 -6.69 14.51 9.25
N THR A 3 -7.77 13.80 8.88
CA THR A 3 -7.87 12.35 8.99
C THR A 3 -6.85 11.70 8.07
N ARG A 4 -5.79 11.10 8.66
CA ARG A 4 -4.80 10.35 7.91
C ARG A 4 -5.44 9.04 7.43
N VAL A 5 -5.69 8.94 6.14
CA VAL A 5 -6.19 7.71 5.52
C VAL A 5 -5.00 6.74 5.36
N SER A 6 -5.04 5.63 6.10
CA SER A 6 -4.14 4.50 5.89
C SER A 6 -4.79 3.53 4.89
N TYR A 7 -3.97 2.96 4.01
CA TYR A 7 -4.40 1.90 3.08
C TYR A 7 -3.76 0.58 3.51
N PRO A 8 -4.46 -0.55 3.37
CA PRO A 8 -3.90 -1.87 3.63
C PRO A 8 -2.79 -2.20 2.63
N VAL A 9 -1.89 -3.11 3.00
CA VAL A 9 -0.72 -3.50 2.17
C VAL A 9 -1.17 -4.04 0.80
N GLU A 10 -2.26 -4.80 0.76
CA GLU A 10 -2.83 -5.35 -0.49
C GLU A 10 -3.18 -4.24 -1.50
N VAL A 11 -3.79 -3.15 -1.04
CA VAL A 11 -4.12 -2.01 -1.90
C VAL A 11 -2.85 -1.34 -2.43
N LYS A 12 -1.81 -1.24 -1.60
CA LYS A 12 -0.53 -0.66 -2.02
C LYS A 12 0.18 -1.53 -3.05
N GLN A 13 0.20 -2.84 -2.85
CA GLN A 13 0.77 -3.82 -3.78
C GLN A 13 0.00 -3.82 -5.11
N LYS A 14 -1.33 -3.91 -5.08
CA LYS A 14 -2.19 -3.86 -6.27
C LYS A 14 -1.99 -2.56 -7.06
N ALA A 15 -1.87 -1.41 -6.39
CA ALA A 15 -1.58 -0.14 -7.05
C ALA A 15 -0.24 -0.14 -7.80
N VAL A 16 0.78 -0.79 -7.22
CA VAL A 16 2.10 -0.92 -7.87
C VAL A 16 2.04 -1.90 -9.03
N GLU A 17 1.40 -3.05 -8.87
CA GLU A 17 1.23 -4.05 -9.93
C GLU A 17 0.50 -3.46 -11.14
N MET A 18 -0.63 -2.77 -10.92
CA MET A 18 -1.35 -2.07 -11.99
C MET A 18 -0.46 -1.02 -12.67
N ARG A 19 0.37 -0.31 -11.90
CA ARG A 19 1.30 0.67 -12.47
C ARG A 19 2.39 0.02 -13.32
N LEU A 20 2.90 -1.14 -12.89
CA LEU A 20 3.87 -1.94 -13.65
C LEU A 20 3.25 -2.56 -14.90
N ALA A 21 1.98 -2.91 -14.85
CA ALA A 21 1.18 -3.34 -16.00
C ALA A 21 0.86 -2.20 -17.00
N GLY A 22 1.28 -0.96 -16.70
CA GLY A 22 1.09 0.19 -17.59
C GLY A 22 -0.21 0.96 -17.37
N VAL A 23 -1.03 0.57 -16.40
CA VAL A 23 -2.30 1.27 -16.08
C VAL A 23 -2.01 2.71 -15.65
N PRO A 24 -2.79 3.69 -16.14
CA PRO A 24 -2.61 5.09 -15.75
C PRO A 24 -3.04 5.32 -14.29
N MET A 25 -2.35 6.23 -13.60
CA MET A 25 -2.62 6.51 -12.17
C MET A 25 -4.06 6.93 -11.88
N LYS A 26 -4.73 7.60 -12.84
CA LYS A 26 -6.13 8.03 -12.68
C LYS A 26 -7.08 6.82 -12.52
N GLU A 27 -6.88 5.79 -13.34
CA GLU A 27 -7.67 4.55 -13.24
C GLU A 27 -7.36 3.82 -11.94
N ILE A 28 -6.08 3.71 -11.56
CA ILE A 28 -5.67 3.09 -10.30
C ILE A 28 -6.30 3.82 -9.09
N MET A 29 -6.36 5.15 -9.14
CA MET A 29 -7.02 5.95 -8.09
C MET A 29 -8.52 5.68 -8.01
N GLN A 30 -9.21 5.57 -9.13
CA GLN A 30 -10.63 5.28 -9.17
C GLN A 30 -10.92 3.85 -8.70
N GLU A 31 -10.18 2.87 -9.21
CA GLU A 31 -10.33 1.44 -8.89
C GLU A 31 -10.07 1.16 -7.40
N LEU A 32 -9.01 1.75 -6.85
CA LEU A 32 -8.58 1.52 -5.46
C LEU A 32 -9.11 2.59 -4.50
N ASN A 33 -9.96 3.49 -4.98
CA ASN A 33 -10.53 4.62 -4.25
C ASN A 33 -9.45 5.46 -3.50
N ILE A 34 -8.28 5.61 -4.12
CA ILE A 34 -7.14 6.35 -3.56
C ILE A 34 -7.28 7.82 -3.89
N LYS A 35 -7.32 8.66 -2.86
CA LYS A 35 -7.48 10.12 -3.04
C LYS A 35 -6.24 10.81 -3.61
N ASN A 36 -5.04 10.28 -3.36
CA ASN A 36 -3.78 10.97 -3.63
C ASN A 36 -2.85 10.18 -4.57
N ASN A 37 -2.63 10.67 -5.79
CA ASN A 37 -1.69 10.06 -6.74
C ASN A 37 -0.23 10.01 -6.23
N THR A 38 0.17 10.96 -5.39
CA THR A 38 1.52 11.01 -4.82
C THR A 38 1.80 9.80 -3.94
N GLN A 39 0.78 9.23 -3.29
CA GLN A 39 0.95 7.99 -2.51
C GLN A 39 1.31 6.81 -3.42
N ILE A 40 0.62 6.68 -4.57
CA ILE A 40 0.93 5.65 -5.58
C ILE A 40 2.37 5.81 -6.08
N LYS A 41 2.81 7.04 -6.37
CA LYS A 41 4.21 7.31 -6.76
C LYS A 41 5.22 6.85 -5.70
N THR A 42 4.95 7.14 -4.43
CA THR A 42 5.80 6.69 -3.31
C THR A 42 5.85 5.18 -3.22
N TRP A 43 4.71 4.49 -3.37
CA TRP A 43 4.64 3.02 -3.33
C TRP A 43 5.43 2.39 -4.47
N VAL A 44 5.29 2.91 -5.69
CA VAL A 44 6.06 2.44 -6.85
C VAL A 44 7.56 2.65 -6.65
N ARG A 45 7.96 3.78 -6.04
CA ARG A 45 9.36 4.06 -5.71
C ARG A 45 9.90 3.05 -4.70
N TRP A 46 9.16 2.75 -3.63
CA TRP A 46 9.56 1.75 -2.64
C TRP A 46 9.69 0.37 -3.25
N TYR A 47 8.75 -0.04 -4.09
CA TYR A 47 8.82 -1.32 -4.78
C TYR A 47 10.05 -1.42 -5.68
N LYS A 48 10.34 -0.39 -6.48
CA LYS A 48 11.56 -0.36 -7.32
C LYS A 48 12.86 -0.35 -6.52
N ALA A 49 12.83 0.19 -5.31
CA ALA A 49 13.98 0.21 -4.40
C ALA A 49 14.15 -1.09 -3.60
N GLY A 50 13.22 -2.04 -3.68
CA GLY A 50 13.20 -3.23 -2.81
C GLY A 50 12.80 -2.92 -1.36
N ASP A 51 12.32 -1.70 -1.08
CA ASP A 51 11.97 -1.17 0.24
C ASP A 51 10.53 -1.59 0.66
N THR A 52 10.15 -2.84 0.40
CA THR A 52 8.79 -3.34 0.66
C THR A 52 8.43 -3.37 2.15
N HIS A 53 9.42 -3.45 3.05
CA HIS A 53 9.22 -3.35 4.50
C HIS A 53 8.55 -2.03 4.94
N ARG A 54 8.72 -0.94 4.16
CA ARG A 54 8.05 0.35 4.43
C ARG A 54 6.53 0.30 4.23
N PHE A 55 6.02 -0.68 3.50
CA PHE A 55 4.57 -0.88 3.35
C PHE A 55 3.89 -1.24 4.67
N GLU A 56 4.59 -1.97 5.53
CA GLU A 56 4.12 -2.47 6.83
C GLU A 56 4.15 -1.37 7.90
N HIS A 57 5.19 -0.53 7.90
CA HIS A 57 5.38 0.51 8.92
C HIS A 57 4.30 1.62 8.90
N SER A 58 3.57 1.75 7.79
CA SER A 58 2.49 2.74 7.65
C SER A 58 1.16 2.33 8.33
N LEU A 59 1.09 1.17 8.99
CA LEU A 59 -0.13 0.62 9.61
C LEU A 59 -0.36 1.01 11.09
N LEU A 60 0.52 1.81 11.68
CA LEU A 60 0.64 2.02 13.14
C LEU A 60 -0.51 2.76 13.85
N VAL A 61 -1.73 2.82 13.31
CA VAL A 61 -2.88 3.37 14.09
C VAL A 61 -4.21 2.60 13.94
N SER A 62 -4.28 1.39 13.37
CA SER A 62 -5.58 0.64 13.42
C SER A 62 -5.58 -0.88 13.43
N ASN A 63 -4.50 -1.61 13.11
CA ASN A 63 -4.64 -3.05 12.88
C ASN A 63 -3.93 -3.91 13.92
N THR A 64 -4.56 -4.05 15.08
CA THR A 64 -4.36 -5.12 16.08
C THR A 64 -4.47 -6.54 15.46
N LEU A 65 -4.92 -6.65 14.21
CA LEU A 65 -5.14 -7.89 13.47
C LEU A 65 -3.91 -8.45 12.73
N MET A 66 -2.85 -7.66 12.52
CA MET A 66 -1.64 -8.13 11.82
C MET A 66 -0.77 -9.05 12.70
N GLU A 67 -0.89 -8.96 14.04
CA GLU A 67 -0.23 -9.88 14.98
C GLU A 67 -0.70 -11.33 14.81
N LYS A 68 -1.97 -11.53 14.42
CA LYS A 68 -2.54 -12.87 14.26
C LYS A 68 -2.17 -13.53 12.92
N VAL A 69 -1.85 -12.74 11.90
CA VAL A 69 -1.47 -13.24 10.57
C VAL A 69 0.01 -13.64 10.51
N ARG A 70 0.89 -12.95 11.24
CA ARG A 70 2.31 -13.31 11.34
C ARG A 70 2.60 -14.57 12.17
N SER A 71 1.67 -15.03 13.01
CA SER A 71 1.87 -16.27 13.80
C SER A 71 1.52 -17.56 13.04
N ILE A 72 1.06 -17.48 11.78
CA ILE A 72 0.57 -18.63 11.00
C ILE A 72 1.56 -19.05 9.90
N LEU A 73 2.52 -18.20 9.52
CA LEU A 73 3.58 -18.59 8.59
C LEU A 73 4.79 -19.11 9.38
N PRO A 74 5.31 -20.32 9.06
CA PRO A 74 6.41 -20.91 9.81
C PRO A 74 7.69 -20.10 9.64
N ASN A 75 8.36 -19.97 10.77
CA ASN A 75 9.55 -19.18 11.11
C ASN A 75 10.82 -19.73 10.45
#